data_AF-A0A348UTP9-F1
#
_entry.id   AF-A0A348UTP9-F1
#
_cell.length_a   1.000
_cell.length_b   1.000
_cell.length_c   1.000
_cell.angle_alpha   90.00
_cell.angle_beta   90.00
_cell.angle_gamma   90.00
#
_symmetry.space_group_name_H-M   'P 1'
#
loop_
_entity.id
_entity.type
_entity.pdbx_description
1 polymer ?
#
loop_
_entity_poly.entity_id
_entity_poly.type
_entity_poly.pdbx_seq_one_letter_code
_entity_poly.pdbx_strand_id
1 'polypeptide(L)' 'MNERSSGDFCLLCGGPSDVIGVFIPDDPQKWGAAPGKTRFVRYCLCEKCKTKKDTPIRVEKVILAELTGAGVIYE' A
#
# COMPACT_ATOMS: atom_id res chain seq x y z
N MET A 1 23.60 0.65 -9.75
CA MET A 1 22.46 1.56 -9.51
C MET A 1 21.60 0.90 -8.46
N ASN A 2 21.36 1.55 -7.32
CA ASN A 2 20.54 0.96 -6.25
C ASN A 2 19.06 1.19 -6.65
N GLU A 3 18.41 0.18 -7.20
CA GLU A 3 16.96 0.19 -7.44
C GLU A 3 16.27 0.36 -6.09
N ARG A 4 15.78 1.58 -5.83
CA ARG A 4 14.95 1.82 -4.66
C ARG A 4 13.60 1.19 -4.93
N SER A 5 13.28 0.11 -4.21
CA SER A 5 12.01 -0.58 -4.36
C SER A 5 10.88 0.31 -3.83
N SER A 6 9.64 0.09 -4.26
CA SER A 6 8.45 0.82 -3.76
C SER A 6 8.28 0.73 -2.23
N GLY A 7 9.05 -0.12 -1.55
CA GLY A 7 9.17 -0.22 -0.11
C GLY A 7 10.13 0.77 0.56
N ASP A 8 10.76 1.70 -0.16
CA ASP A 8 11.77 2.62 0.42
C ASP A 8 11.20 4.01 0.74
N PHE A 9 10.02 4.34 0.21
CA PHE A 9 9.41 5.67 0.33
C PHE A 9 8.06 5.64 1.02
N CYS A 10 7.71 6.75 1.65
CA CYS A 10 6.40 6.96 2.24
C CYS A 10 5.32 6.95 1.15
N LEU A 11 4.36 6.02 1.25
CA LEU A 11 3.25 5.86 0.32
C LEU A 11 2.45 7.17 0.12
N LEU A 12 2.33 7.98 1.17
CA LEU A 12 1.46 9.17 1.16
C LEU A 12 2.14 10.46 0.68
N CYS A 13 3.47 10.54 0.70
CA CYS A 13 4.17 11.78 0.39
C CYS A 13 5.49 11.62 -0.38
N GLY A 14 5.93 10.40 -0.67
CA GLY A 14 7.18 10.11 -1.38
C GLY A 14 8.47 10.40 -0.59
N GLY A 15 8.36 10.82 0.69
CA GLY A 15 9.52 11.08 1.54
C GLY A 15 10.22 9.80 2.02
N PRO A 16 11.36 9.91 2.75
CA PRO A 16 12.01 8.76 3.36
C PRO A 16 11.06 7.98 4.25
N SER A 17 11.13 6.64 4.22
CA SER A 17 10.33 5.79 5.08
C SER A 17 10.98 5.58 6.44
N ASP A 18 10.15 5.51 7.49
CA ASP A 18 10.56 5.25 8.87
C ASP A 18 9.91 3.97 9.43
N VAL A 19 8.77 3.56 8.87
CA VAL A 19 7.99 2.41 9.33
C VAL A 19 7.39 1.64 8.15
N ILE A 20 7.31 0.32 8.31
CA ILE A 20 6.61 -0.59 7.41
C ILE A 20 5.22 -0.88 8.00
N GLY A 21 4.19 -0.78 7.16
CA GLY A 21 2.82 -1.16 7.48
C GLY A 21 2.30 -2.26 6.54
N VAL A 22 1.26 -2.95 6.97
CA VAL A 22 0.53 -3.93 6.16
C VAL A 22 -0.95 -3.58 6.20
N PHE A 23 -1.53 -3.37 5.03
CA PHE A 23 -2.97 -3.22 4.88
C PHE A 23 -3.58 -4.62 4.71
N ILE A 24 -4.55 -4.92 5.57
CA ILE A 24 -5.31 -6.16 5.59
C ILE A 24 -6.76 -5.79 5.29
N PRO A 25 -7.28 -6.08 4.08
CA PRO A 25 -8.67 -5.80 3.76
C PRO A 25 -9.61 -6.77 4.48
N ASP A 26 -10.75 -6.27 4.95
CA ASP A 26 -11.81 -7.09 5.55
C ASP A 26 -12.39 -8.11 4.55
N ASP A 27 -12.45 -7.72 3.27
CA ASP A 27 -12.89 -8.57 2.15
C ASP A 27 -11.80 -8.60 1.07
N PRO A 28 -10.86 -9.54 1.12
CA PRO A 28 -9.73 -9.60 0.20
C PRO A 28 -10.12 -9.70 -1.29
N GLN A 29 -11.28 -10.27 -1.61
CA GLN A 29 -11.71 -10.45 -3.01
C GLN A 29 -12.03 -9.12 -3.67
N LYS A 30 -12.61 -8.16 -2.93
CA LYS A 30 -12.82 -6.77 -3.41
C LYS A 30 -11.52 -6.04 -3.76
N TRP A 31 -10.40 -6.55 -3.26
CA TRP A 31 -9.06 -6.01 -3.52
C TRP A 31 -8.29 -6.85 -4.54
N GLY A 32 -8.95 -7.78 -5.25
CA GLY A 32 -8.35 -8.61 -6.29
C GLY A 32 -7.61 -9.84 -5.76
N ALA A 33 -7.93 -10.35 -4.57
CA ALA A 33 -7.46 -11.66 -4.14
C ALA A 33 -8.15 -12.79 -4.92
N ALA A 34 -7.41 -13.82 -5.29
CA ALA A 34 -7.97 -15.04 -5.88
C ALA A 34 -8.86 -15.79 -4.86
N PRO A 35 -9.82 -16.63 -5.30
CA PRO A 35 -10.65 -17.43 -4.41
C PRO A 35 -9.81 -18.26 -3.42
N GLY A 36 -10.17 -18.21 -2.14
CA GLY A 36 -9.45 -18.90 -1.07
C GLY A 36 -8.08 -18.29 -0.70
N LYS A 37 -7.71 -17.14 -1.28
CA LYS A 37 -6.48 -16.41 -0.94
C LYS A 37 -6.80 -15.11 -0.21
N THR A 38 -5.86 -14.69 0.64
CA THR A 38 -5.87 -13.36 1.26
C THR A 38 -4.87 -12.48 0.53
N ARG A 39 -5.23 -11.22 0.29
CA ARG A 39 -4.32 -10.20 -0.23
C ARG A 39 -3.86 -9.34 0.92
N PHE A 40 -2.55 -9.13 1.00
CA PHE A 40 -1.92 -8.18 1.90
C PHE A 40 -1.17 -7.16 1.05
N VAL A 41 -1.23 -5.89 1.44
CA VAL A 41 -0.46 -4.85 0.78
C VAL A 41 0.54 -4.26 1.77
N ARG A 42 1.82 -4.54 1.54
CA ARG A 42 2.92 -3.93 2.29
C ARG A 42 3.14 -2.51 1.77
N TYR A 43 3.23 -1.55 2.68
CA TYR A 43 3.54 -0.16 2.36
C TYR A 43 4.48 0.43 3.41
N CYS A 44 5.04 1.60 3.13
CA CYS A 44 5.89 2.33 4.06
C CYS A 44 5.33 3.72 4.34
N LEU A 45 5.62 4.28 5.51
CA LEU A 45 5.27 5.65 5.90
C LEU A 45 6.45 6.34 6.57
N CYS A 46 6.48 7.66 6.50
CA CYS A 46 7.36 8.50 7.32
C CYS A 46 6.72 8.82 8.68
N GLU A 47 7.51 9.26 9.66
CA GLU A 47 7.07 9.69 11.00
C GLU A 47 5.91 10.69 10.96
N LYS A 48 5.98 11.66 10.04
CA LYS A 48 4.96 12.71 9.90
C LYS A 48 3.65 12.17 9.35
N CYS A 49 3.70 11.17 8.49
CA CYS A 49 2.51 10.58 7.90
C CYS A 49 1.91 9.53 8.84
N LYS A 50 2.69 8.71 9.54
CA LYS A 50 2.15 7.66 10.42
C LYS A 50 1.33 8.21 11.60
N THR A 51 1.62 9.43 12.05
CA THR A 51 1.04 10.04 13.26
C THR A 51 -0.29 10.74 13.04
N LYS A 52 -0.74 10.91 11.79
CA LYS A 52 -2.02 11.57 11.51
C LYS A 52 -3.19 10.61 11.73
N LYS A 53 -4.28 11.12 12.31
CA LYS A 53 -5.48 10.33 12.63
C LYS A 53 -6.17 9.76 11.38
N ASP A 54 -6.07 10.45 10.25
CA ASP A 54 -6.68 10.07 8.97
C ASP A 54 -5.81 9.16 8.10
N THR A 55 -4.62 8.77 8.58
CA THR A 55 -3.66 7.98 7.83
C THR A 55 -4.20 6.65 7.31
N PRO A 56 -4.92 5.83 8.10
CA PRO A 56 -5.48 4.58 7.59
C PRO A 56 -6.38 4.80 6.38
N ILE A 57 -7.27 5.80 6.45
CA ILE A 57 -8.21 6.16 5.38
C ILE A 57 -7.45 6.60 4.12
N ARG A 58 -6.38 7.38 4.29
CA ARG A 58 -5.56 7.85 3.16
C ARG A 58 -4.77 6.72 2.51
N VAL A 59 -4.20 5.82 3.31
CA VAL A 59 -3.49 4.63 2.82
C VAL A 59 -4.43 3.76 2.00
N GLU A 60 -5.61 3.44 2.55
CA GLU A 60 -6.62 2.63 1.87
C GLU A 60 -7.01 3.22 0.50
N LYS A 61 -7.27 4.53 0.44
CA LYS A 61 -7.58 5.23 -0.82
C LYS A 61 -6.47 5.13 -1.87
N VAL A 62 -5.20 5.29 -1.45
CA VAL A 62 -4.06 5.17 -2.37
C VAL A 62 -3.93 3.73 -2.86
N ILE A 63 -3.98 2.73 -1.96
CA ILE A 63 -3.89 1.32 -2.35
C ILE A 63 -5.01 0.96 -3.33
N LEU A 64 -6.23 1.42 -3.09
CA LEU A 64 -7.37 1.16 -3.97
C LEU A 64 -7.15 1.81 -5.35
N ALA A 65 -6.69 3.05 -5.39
CA ALA A 65 -6.40 3.76 -6.65
C ALA A 65 -5.33 3.03 -7.47
N GLU A 66 -4.25 2.57 -6.81
CA GLU A 66 -3.17 1.82 -7.47
C GLU A 66 -3.67 0.46 -8.01
N LEU A 67 -4.44 -0.29 -7.22
CA LEU A 67 -4.94 -1.61 -7.65
C LEU A 67 -6.02 -1.54 -8.73
N THR A 68 -6.77 -0.44 -8.80
CA THR A 68 -7.79 -0.22 -9.83
C THR A 68 -7.22 0.42 -11.10
N GLY A 69 -6.14 1.19 -10.99
CA GLY A 69 -5.44 1.81 -12.12
C GLY A 69 -4.35 0.94 -12.75
N ALA A 70 -3.76 0.01 -11.99
CA ALA A 70 -2.77 -0.93 -12.48
C ALA A 70 -3.44 -2.26 -12.89
N GLY A 71 -3.87 -2.34 -14.15
CA GLY A 71 -4.13 -3.62 -14.79
C GLY A 71 -2.82 -4.41 -14.87
N VAL A 72 -2.55 -5.28 -13.90
CA VAL A 72 -1.36 -6.13 -13.93
C VAL A 72 -1.65 -7.29 -14.90
N ILE A 73 -1.06 -7.19 -16.09
CA ILE A 73 -0.93 -8.28 -17.05
C ILE A 73 0.09 -9.25 -16.44
N TYR A 74 -0.33 -10.48 -16.16
CA TYR A 74 0.61 -11.55 -15.89
C TYR A 74 1.07 -12.10 -17.25
N GLU A 75 2.34 -11.90 -17.60
CA GLU A 75 3.04 -12.73 -18.61
C GLU A 75 3.46 -14.06 -17.98
#